data_AF-D3BF13-F1
#
_entry.id   AF-D3BF13-F1
#
_cell.length_a   1.000
_cell.length_b   1.000
_cell.length_c   1.000
_cell.angle_alpha   90.00
_cell.angle_beta   90.00
_cell.angle_gamma   90.00
#
_symmetry.space_group_name_H-M   'P 1'
#
loop_
_entity.id
_entity.type
_entity.pdbx_description
1 polymer ?
#
loop_
_entity_poly.entity_id
_entity_poly.type
_entity_poly.pdbx_seq_one_letter_code
_entity_poly.pdbx_strand_id
1 'polypeptide(L)'
;MEKFGIINDENREKYRPAFKGASFFARNIWSLADNQAIVLGTQFCIFAQIFDDLIDSNEPEYGIKIINRAINIFKLGKLEDDPTPLERNLRHNIGIEPGFYLGVIFTMKRLNPDILLDPLWKSLSDYTGKFAALYNDIFSYEKELREKDVRMNSFYFMKTQNNWSDKECFDFMDKELDNCFEQYFIHENLIIQKFIPTLQNKEDEEEFYKIVGRFHLMLTSLISLYLLKPSYKSQDSIFVELRI
;
A
#
# COMPACT_ATOMS: atom_id res chain seq x y z
N MET A 1 -16.72 -9.69 -5.31
CA MET A 1 -15.51 -10.48 -5.57
C MET A 1 -15.86 -11.87 -6.11
N GLU A 2 -16.74 -12.64 -5.46
CA GLU A 2 -17.20 -13.96 -5.97
C GLU A 2 -17.91 -13.88 -7.34
N LYS A 3 -18.87 -12.95 -7.47
CA LYS A 3 -19.48 -12.61 -8.77
C LYS A 3 -18.44 -12.31 -9.84
N PHE A 4 -17.25 -11.86 -9.42
CA PHE A 4 -16.19 -11.47 -10.30
C PHE A 4 -15.08 -12.53 -10.48
N GLY A 5 -15.25 -13.75 -9.97
CA GLY A 5 -14.26 -14.83 -10.10
C GLY A 5 -12.91 -14.57 -9.40
N ILE A 6 -12.73 -13.41 -8.76
CA ILE A 6 -11.55 -13.06 -7.94
C ILE A 6 -11.40 -14.08 -6.81
N ILE A 7 -12.55 -14.47 -6.26
CA ILE A 7 -12.67 -15.44 -5.20
C ILE A 7 -13.58 -16.55 -5.70
N ASN A 8 -13.08 -17.77 -5.71
CA ASN A 8 -13.77 -18.96 -6.17
C ASN A 8 -13.67 -20.05 -5.09
N ASP A 9 -14.30 -21.20 -5.29
CA ASP A 9 -14.31 -22.27 -4.28
C ASP A 9 -12.90 -22.82 -3.98
N GLU A 10 -11.95 -22.67 -4.90
CA GLU A 10 -10.57 -23.14 -4.75
C GLU A 10 -9.74 -22.22 -3.83
N ASN A 11 -9.93 -20.90 -3.91
CA ASN A 11 -9.13 -19.93 -3.18
C ASN A 11 -9.86 -19.21 -2.03
N ARG A 12 -11.19 -19.43 -1.88
CA ARG A 12 -12.02 -18.75 -0.88
C ARG A 12 -11.51 -18.95 0.55
N GLU A 13 -11.22 -20.18 0.94
CA GLU A 13 -10.76 -20.45 2.31
C GLU A 13 -9.36 -19.89 2.57
N LYS A 14 -8.49 -19.81 1.54
CA LYS A 14 -7.18 -19.16 1.64
C LYS A 14 -7.32 -17.67 1.96
N TYR A 15 -8.21 -16.95 1.26
CA TYR A 15 -8.35 -15.49 1.39
C TYR A 15 -9.39 -15.02 2.40
N ARG A 16 -10.27 -15.89 2.89
CA ARG A 16 -11.29 -15.54 3.90
C ARG A 16 -10.71 -14.83 5.14
N PRO A 17 -9.57 -15.27 5.72
CA PRO A 17 -8.97 -14.56 6.86
C PRO A 17 -8.53 -13.13 6.50
N ALA A 18 -8.14 -12.87 5.25
CA ALA A 18 -7.70 -11.57 4.79
C ALA A 18 -8.84 -10.54 4.77
N PHE A 19 -10.11 -10.96 4.63
CA PHE A 19 -11.23 -10.02 4.49
C PHE A 19 -11.40 -9.14 5.72
N LYS A 20 -11.26 -9.72 6.92
CA LYS A 20 -11.37 -8.97 8.17
C LYS A 20 -10.23 -7.96 8.30
N GLY A 21 -9.01 -8.39 7.97
CA GLY A 21 -7.82 -7.52 8.01
C GLY A 21 -7.91 -6.39 6.98
N ALA A 22 -8.26 -6.70 5.74
CA ALA A 22 -8.43 -5.73 4.66
C ALA A 22 -9.56 -4.74 4.96
N SER A 23 -10.69 -5.21 5.50
CA SER A 23 -11.79 -4.31 5.87
C SER A 23 -11.41 -3.39 7.02
N PHE A 24 -10.70 -3.91 8.04
CA PHE A 24 -10.18 -3.09 9.13
C PHE A 24 -9.19 -2.02 8.61
N PHE A 25 -8.26 -2.43 7.75
CA PHE A 25 -7.28 -1.54 7.13
C PHE A 25 -7.97 -0.44 6.30
N ALA A 26 -8.92 -0.81 5.43
CA ALA A 26 -9.70 0.13 4.64
C ALA A 26 -10.45 1.16 5.49
N ARG A 27 -11.06 0.72 6.60
CA ARG A 27 -11.76 1.62 7.54
C ARG A 27 -10.83 2.61 8.24
N ASN A 28 -9.58 2.23 8.50
CA ASN A 28 -8.62 3.14 9.12
C ASN A 28 -8.09 4.18 8.10
N ILE A 29 -7.71 3.74 6.90
CA ILE A 29 -7.22 4.64 5.84
C ILE A 29 -8.31 5.62 5.39
N TRP A 30 -9.52 5.09 5.16
CA TRP A 30 -10.65 5.84 4.62
C TRP A 30 -11.72 6.13 5.68
N SER A 31 -11.31 6.39 6.93
CA SER A 31 -12.22 6.58 8.09
C SER A 31 -13.34 7.62 7.91
N LEU A 32 -13.11 8.61 7.05
CA LEU A 32 -14.09 9.66 6.71
C LEU A 32 -14.92 9.36 5.46
N ALA A 33 -14.66 8.26 4.77
CA ALA A 33 -15.38 7.90 3.55
C ALA A 33 -16.71 7.21 3.88
N ASP A 34 -17.66 7.28 2.95
CA ASP A 34 -18.94 6.59 3.10
C ASP A 34 -18.78 5.06 3.01
N ASN A 35 -19.87 4.34 3.34
CA ASN A 35 -19.83 2.89 3.36
C ASN A 35 -19.56 2.28 1.97
N GLN A 36 -19.97 2.92 0.87
CA GLN A 36 -19.70 2.41 -0.47
C GLN A 36 -18.21 2.52 -0.80
N ALA A 37 -17.60 3.65 -0.47
CA ALA A 37 -16.17 3.88 -0.59
C ALA A 37 -15.34 2.91 0.27
N ILE A 38 -15.76 2.64 1.51
CA ILE A 38 -15.13 1.62 2.37
C ILE A 38 -15.22 0.22 1.76
N VAL A 39 -16.38 -0.14 1.19
CA VAL A 39 -16.56 -1.44 0.52
C VAL A 39 -15.64 -1.54 -0.69
N LEU A 40 -15.57 -0.49 -1.52
CA LEU A 40 -14.69 -0.45 -2.68
C LEU A 40 -13.22 -0.55 -2.27
N GLY A 41 -12.80 0.23 -1.27
CA GLY A 41 -11.46 0.19 -0.71
C GLY A 41 -11.08 -1.19 -0.14
N THR A 42 -12.02 -1.85 0.56
CA THR A 42 -11.81 -3.22 1.05
C THR A 42 -11.61 -4.20 -0.11
N GLN A 43 -12.43 -4.10 -1.16
CA GLN A 43 -12.30 -4.94 -2.35
C GLN A 43 -10.97 -4.71 -3.06
N PHE A 44 -10.53 -3.45 -3.15
CA PHE A 44 -9.23 -3.10 -3.70
C PHE A 44 -8.09 -3.72 -2.89
N CYS A 45 -8.08 -3.63 -1.56
CA CYS A 45 -7.05 -4.24 -0.72
C CYS A 45 -6.99 -5.78 -0.87
N ILE A 46 -8.14 -6.44 -0.98
CA ILE A 46 -8.19 -7.90 -1.18
C ILE A 46 -7.69 -8.27 -2.57
N PHE A 47 -8.10 -7.52 -3.59
CA PHE A 47 -7.54 -7.68 -4.93
C PHE A 47 -6.03 -7.52 -4.93
N ALA A 48 -5.52 -6.44 -4.30
CA ALA A 48 -4.11 -6.15 -4.22
C ALA A 48 -3.33 -7.33 -3.65
N GLN A 49 -3.81 -7.91 -2.55
CA GLN A 49 -3.20 -9.09 -1.95
C GLN A 49 -3.27 -10.34 -2.83
N ILE A 50 -4.39 -10.58 -3.52
CA ILE A 50 -4.51 -11.73 -4.43
C ILE A 50 -3.55 -11.55 -5.61
N PHE A 51 -3.46 -10.35 -6.16
CA PHE A 51 -2.56 -10.05 -7.26
C PHE A 51 -1.09 -10.24 -6.86
N ASP A 52 -0.72 -9.75 -5.68
CA ASP A 52 0.61 -9.92 -5.06
C ASP A 52 0.95 -11.41 -4.94
N ASP A 53 0.10 -12.20 -4.28
CA ASP A 53 0.25 -13.65 -4.16
C ASP A 53 0.40 -14.38 -5.52
N LEU A 54 -0.28 -13.91 -6.58
CA LEU A 54 -0.21 -14.53 -7.91
C LEU A 54 1.08 -14.17 -8.64
N ILE A 55 1.60 -12.95 -8.47
CA ILE A 55 2.93 -12.57 -8.96
C ILE A 55 4.02 -13.33 -8.19
N ASP A 56 3.79 -13.57 -6.90
CA ASP A 56 4.72 -14.31 -6.07
C ASP A 56 4.72 -15.82 -6.30
N SER A 57 3.76 -16.31 -7.09
CA SER A 57 3.84 -17.68 -7.60
C SER A 57 5.15 -17.90 -8.36
N ASN A 58 5.77 -19.09 -8.20
CA ASN A 58 6.97 -19.48 -8.96
C ASN A 58 6.64 -19.80 -10.44
N GLU A 59 5.66 -19.13 -11.02
CA GLU A 59 5.20 -19.28 -12.41
C GLU A 59 5.30 -17.94 -13.16
N PRO A 60 6.52 -17.57 -13.64
CA PRO A 60 6.78 -16.24 -14.22
C PRO A 60 5.89 -15.91 -15.43
N GLU A 61 5.56 -16.91 -16.26
CA GLU A 61 4.70 -16.74 -17.44
C GLU A 61 3.27 -16.32 -17.05
N TYR A 62 2.76 -16.90 -15.95
CA TYR A 62 1.46 -16.57 -15.40
C TYR A 62 1.45 -15.17 -14.76
N GLY A 63 2.51 -14.84 -14.01
CA GLY A 63 2.72 -13.50 -13.46
C GLY A 63 2.80 -12.41 -14.54
N ILE A 64 3.59 -12.63 -15.60
CA ILE A 64 3.70 -11.71 -16.76
C ILE A 64 2.34 -11.53 -17.44
N LYS A 65 1.58 -12.61 -17.62
CA LYS A 65 0.23 -12.54 -18.19
C LYS A 65 -0.68 -11.67 -17.33
N ILE A 66 -0.70 -11.87 -16.01
CA ILE A 66 -1.50 -11.07 -15.07
C ILE A 66 -1.09 -9.59 -15.07
N ILE A 67 0.23 -9.31 -15.07
CA ILE A 67 0.77 -7.94 -15.13
C ILE A 67 0.36 -7.25 -16.44
N ASN A 68 0.51 -7.92 -17.58
CA ASN A 68 0.12 -7.35 -18.87
C ASN A 68 -1.38 -7.05 -18.94
N ARG A 69 -2.22 -7.95 -18.40
CA ARG A 69 -3.66 -7.73 -18.30
C ARG A 69 -3.97 -6.52 -17.44
N ALA A 70 -3.36 -6.43 -16.26
CA ALA A 70 -3.43 -5.25 -15.39
C ALA A 70 -3.02 -3.96 -16.13
N ILE A 71 -1.87 -3.94 -16.83
CA ILE A 71 -1.41 -2.79 -17.62
C ILE A 71 -2.43 -2.42 -18.72
N ASN A 72 -2.97 -3.39 -19.45
CA ASN A 72 -3.95 -3.14 -20.51
C ASN A 72 -5.19 -2.42 -19.97
N ILE A 73 -5.66 -2.81 -18.78
CA ILE A 73 -6.83 -2.19 -18.15
C ILE A 73 -6.46 -0.83 -17.56
N PHE A 74 -5.37 -0.79 -16.79
CA PHE A 74 -4.97 0.36 -15.99
C PHE A 74 -4.42 1.52 -16.83
N LYS A 75 -3.61 1.20 -17.83
CA LYS A 75 -2.89 2.19 -18.65
C LYS A 75 -3.61 2.46 -19.96
N LEU A 76 -4.19 1.43 -20.57
CA LEU A 76 -4.76 1.54 -21.93
C LEU A 76 -6.30 1.60 -21.93
N GLY A 77 -6.96 1.34 -20.79
CA GLY A 77 -8.41 1.24 -20.72
C GLY A 77 -8.97 0.10 -21.57
N LYS A 78 -8.13 -0.89 -21.91
CA LYS A 78 -8.48 -2.03 -22.77
C LYS A 78 -8.71 -3.24 -21.89
N LEU A 79 -9.88 -3.85 -22.05
CA LEU A 79 -10.14 -5.20 -21.60
C LEU A 79 -9.63 -6.16 -22.68
N GLU A 80 -9.02 -7.27 -22.28
CA GLU A 80 -8.77 -8.40 -23.19
C GLU A 80 -10.11 -8.91 -23.76
N ASP A 81 -10.06 -9.69 -24.84
CA ASP A 81 -11.27 -10.30 -25.44
C ASP A 81 -11.95 -11.31 -24.48
N ASP A 82 -11.21 -11.83 -23.48
CA ASP A 82 -11.67 -12.76 -22.44
C ASP A 82 -11.50 -12.19 -21.01
N PRO A 83 -11.94 -10.96 -20.72
CA PRO A 83 -11.50 -10.27 -19.52
C PRO A 83 -12.01 -11.02 -18.29
N THR A 84 -11.09 -11.41 -17.40
CA THR A 84 -11.51 -12.00 -16.13
C THR A 84 -12.41 -10.99 -15.43
N PRO A 85 -13.39 -11.41 -14.64
CA PRO A 85 -14.28 -10.39 -14.10
C PRO A 85 -13.59 -9.50 -13.05
N LEU A 86 -12.38 -9.89 -12.59
CA LEU A 86 -11.43 -9.05 -11.86
C LEU A 86 -11.01 -7.83 -12.67
N GLU A 87 -10.71 -8.04 -13.95
CA GLU A 87 -10.18 -7.04 -14.87
C GLU A 87 -11.18 -5.96 -15.23
N ARG A 88 -12.47 -6.25 -15.07
CA ARG A 88 -13.54 -5.27 -15.30
C ARG A 88 -13.58 -4.13 -14.26
N ASN A 89 -12.79 -4.19 -13.17
CA ASN A 89 -12.96 -3.32 -12.00
C ASN A 89 -11.73 -2.51 -11.54
N LEU A 90 -10.63 -2.49 -12.29
CA LEU A 90 -9.35 -2.08 -11.71
C LEU A 90 -8.73 -0.85 -12.42
N ARG A 91 -8.30 0.17 -11.64
CA ARG A 91 -7.36 1.26 -12.01
C ARG A 91 -6.14 1.39 -11.03
N HIS A 92 -4.90 1.28 -11.57
CA HIS A 92 -3.54 1.55 -11.01
C HIS A 92 -2.83 0.58 -10.02
N ASN A 93 -1.49 0.71 -10.01
CA ASN A 93 -0.38 -0.19 -9.60
C ASN A 93 -0.23 -0.52 -8.10
N ILE A 94 -0.04 -1.78 -7.72
CA ILE A 94 -0.71 -2.34 -6.56
C ILE A 94 0.03 -2.15 -5.23
N GLY A 95 -0.65 -1.49 -4.28
CA GLY A 95 -0.23 -1.33 -2.89
C GLY A 95 -0.64 0.04 -2.32
N ILE A 96 0.32 0.96 -2.24
CA ILE A 96 0.18 2.26 -1.56
C ILE A 96 -0.36 3.35 -2.49
N GLU A 97 0.24 3.53 -3.66
CA GLU A 97 -0.07 4.63 -4.56
C GLU A 97 -1.54 4.65 -5.03
N PRO A 98 -2.18 3.55 -5.47
CA PRO A 98 -3.59 3.56 -5.82
C PRO A 98 -4.47 3.62 -4.58
N GLY A 99 -4.01 3.11 -3.43
CA GLY A 99 -4.70 3.28 -2.16
C GLY A 99 -4.85 4.77 -1.83
N PHE A 100 -3.77 5.54 -2.01
CA PHE A 100 -3.79 6.99 -1.90
C PHE A 100 -4.73 7.63 -2.92
N TYR A 101 -4.55 7.37 -4.23
CA TYR A 101 -5.38 7.97 -5.26
C TYR A 101 -6.88 7.63 -5.14
N LEU A 102 -7.21 6.42 -4.67
CA LEU A 102 -8.57 6.05 -4.35
C LEU A 102 -9.11 6.89 -3.18
N GLY A 103 -8.29 7.13 -2.15
CA GLY A 103 -8.61 8.03 -1.06
C GLY A 103 -8.80 9.48 -1.50
N VAL A 104 -8.00 9.95 -2.46
CA VAL A 104 -8.16 11.26 -3.10
C VAL A 104 -9.50 11.33 -3.81
N ILE A 105 -9.87 10.32 -4.63
CA ILE A 105 -11.18 10.28 -5.32
C ILE A 105 -12.34 10.39 -4.33
N PHE A 106 -12.21 9.81 -3.14
CA PHE A 106 -13.25 9.89 -2.11
C PHE A 106 -13.29 11.24 -1.37
N THR A 107 -12.20 12.00 -1.39
CA THR A 107 -12.03 13.20 -0.56
C THR A 107 -12.13 14.48 -1.38
N MET A 108 -11.57 14.48 -2.59
CA MET A 108 -11.48 15.61 -3.50
C MET A 108 -12.81 15.81 -4.24
N LYS A 109 -13.43 16.96 -4.02
CA LYS A 109 -14.73 17.35 -4.57
C LYS A 109 -14.64 18.62 -5.41
N ARG A 110 -13.75 19.55 -5.06
CA ARG A 110 -13.71 20.91 -5.63
C ARG A 110 -12.34 21.32 -6.12
N LEU A 111 -11.28 20.85 -5.46
CA LEU A 111 -9.93 21.22 -5.83
C LEU A 111 -9.63 20.88 -7.29
N ASN A 112 -8.81 21.71 -7.95
CA ASN A 112 -8.31 21.40 -9.28
C ASN A 112 -7.44 20.13 -9.20
N PRO A 113 -7.77 19.04 -9.91
CA PRO A 113 -6.96 17.81 -9.91
C PRO A 113 -5.52 18.02 -10.39
N ASP A 114 -5.23 19.07 -11.15
CA ASP A 114 -3.89 19.37 -11.64
C ASP A 114 -2.87 19.58 -10.51
N ILE A 115 -3.31 19.98 -9.31
CA ILE A 115 -2.40 20.12 -8.16
C ILE A 115 -1.69 18.80 -7.87
N LEU A 116 -2.34 17.65 -8.10
CA LEU A 116 -1.80 16.31 -7.83
C LEU A 116 -0.80 15.83 -8.88
N LEU A 117 -0.69 16.54 -10.00
CA LEU A 117 0.33 16.31 -11.03
C LEU A 117 1.66 16.97 -10.66
N ASP A 118 1.69 17.77 -9.60
CA ASP A 118 2.92 18.41 -9.14
C ASP A 118 3.93 17.38 -8.63
N PRO A 119 5.22 17.47 -9.02
CA PRO A 119 6.24 16.53 -8.58
C PRO A 119 6.36 16.39 -7.07
N LEU A 120 5.98 17.42 -6.30
CA LEU A 120 6.03 17.33 -4.85
C LEU A 120 5.06 16.25 -4.30
N TRP A 121 3.86 16.10 -4.87
CA TRP A 121 2.94 15.02 -4.47
C TRP A 121 3.50 13.65 -4.79
N LYS A 122 4.18 13.53 -5.95
CA LYS A 122 4.89 12.31 -6.28
C LYS A 122 5.97 11.99 -5.24
N SER A 123 6.79 12.98 -4.85
CA SER A 123 7.81 12.76 -3.81
C SER A 123 7.18 12.32 -2.48
N LEU A 124 6.09 12.97 -2.06
CA LEU A 124 5.39 12.61 -0.82
C LEU A 124 4.86 11.16 -0.86
N SER A 125 4.30 10.76 -2.01
CA SER A 125 3.86 9.38 -2.27
C SER A 125 5.02 8.39 -2.28
N ASP A 126 6.14 8.73 -2.92
CA ASP A 126 7.32 7.87 -3.03
C ASP A 126 7.93 7.59 -1.64
N TYR A 127 8.06 8.62 -0.78
CA TYR A 127 8.55 8.42 0.60
C TYR A 127 7.56 7.64 1.47
N THR A 128 6.25 7.83 1.25
CA THR A 128 5.24 7.02 1.94
C THR A 128 5.31 5.55 1.51
N GLY A 129 5.50 5.29 0.22
CA GLY A 129 5.70 3.95 -0.32
C GLY A 129 6.98 3.31 0.20
N LYS A 130 8.09 4.05 0.25
CA LYS A 130 9.36 3.58 0.80
C LYS A 130 9.23 3.23 2.29
N PHE A 131 8.56 4.08 3.07
CA PHE A 131 8.25 3.78 4.46
C PHE A 131 7.46 2.47 4.59
N ALA A 132 6.40 2.31 3.80
CA ALA A 132 5.56 1.12 3.82
C ALA A 132 6.34 -0.16 3.49
N ALA A 133 7.26 -0.09 2.52
CA ALA A 133 8.11 -1.20 2.11
C ALA A 133 9.13 -1.57 3.20
N LEU A 134 9.83 -0.58 3.78
CA LEU A 134 10.78 -0.84 4.87
C LEU A 134 10.11 -1.47 6.09
N TYR A 135 8.94 -0.95 6.48
CA TYR A 135 8.14 -1.57 7.54
C TYR A 135 7.67 -2.97 7.16
N ASN A 136 7.22 -3.17 5.91
CA ASN A 136 6.84 -4.50 5.44
C ASN A 136 8.00 -5.48 5.62
N ASP A 137 9.17 -5.17 5.06
CA ASP A 137 10.34 -6.04 5.10
C ASP A 137 10.75 -6.42 6.52
N ILE A 138 10.76 -5.46 7.45
CA ILE A 138 11.08 -5.73 8.88
C ILE A 138 10.05 -6.68 9.48
N PHE A 139 8.76 -6.35 9.40
CA PHE A 139 7.73 -7.11 10.11
C PHE A 139 7.40 -8.44 9.42
N SER A 140 7.55 -8.54 8.10
CA SER A 140 7.28 -9.74 7.30
C SER A 140 8.46 -10.71 7.27
N TYR A 141 9.69 -10.27 7.58
CA TYR A 141 10.92 -11.06 7.46
C TYR A 141 10.80 -12.50 7.99
N GLU A 142 10.30 -12.68 9.21
CA GLU A 142 10.17 -14.02 9.77
C GLU A 142 9.09 -14.87 9.12
N LYS A 143 7.98 -14.24 8.71
CA LYS A 143 6.93 -14.92 7.94
C LYS A 143 7.53 -15.43 6.64
N GLU A 144 8.23 -14.57 5.92
CA GLU A 144 8.85 -14.87 4.64
C GLU A 144 9.96 -15.92 4.77
N LEU A 145 10.74 -15.91 5.85
CA LEU A 145 11.69 -16.99 6.15
C LEU A 145 11.01 -18.36 6.29
N ARG A 146 9.91 -18.44 7.05
CA ARG A 146 9.16 -19.68 7.25
C ARG A 146 8.52 -20.17 5.96
N GLU A 147 8.02 -19.23 5.16
CA GLU A 147 7.37 -19.49 3.87
C GLU A 147 8.37 -19.72 2.73
N LYS A 148 9.67 -19.52 2.98
CA LYS A 148 10.76 -19.58 1.98
C LYS A 148 10.58 -18.58 0.84
N ASP A 149 10.07 -17.40 1.16
CA ASP A 149 9.74 -16.32 0.22
C ASP A 149 10.46 -15.00 0.57
N VAL A 150 11.77 -15.10 0.81
CA VAL A 150 12.61 -13.97 1.26
C VAL A 150 13.25 -13.19 0.11
N ARG A 151 12.89 -13.52 -1.13
CA ARG A 151 13.60 -13.10 -2.35
C ARG A 151 13.53 -11.60 -2.65
N MET A 152 12.59 -10.88 -2.04
CA MET A 152 12.42 -9.43 -2.18
C MET A 152 12.63 -8.67 -0.86
N ASN A 153 12.95 -9.38 0.23
CA ASN A 153 13.06 -8.78 1.54
C ASN A 153 14.44 -8.14 1.75
N SER A 154 14.50 -6.81 1.87
CA SER A 154 15.77 -6.10 2.02
C SER A 154 16.55 -6.52 3.28
N PHE A 155 15.86 -6.86 4.38
CA PHE A 155 16.49 -7.33 5.62
C PHE A 155 17.23 -8.66 5.41
N TYR A 156 16.62 -9.59 4.67
CA TYR A 156 17.26 -10.86 4.30
C TYR A 156 18.50 -10.65 3.42
N PHE A 157 18.42 -9.74 2.44
CA PHE A 157 19.55 -9.43 1.57
C PHE A 157 20.75 -8.88 2.35
N MET A 158 20.52 -7.93 3.26
CA MET A 158 21.59 -7.37 4.09
C MET A 158 22.29 -8.46 4.92
N LYS A 159 21.53 -9.35 5.54
CA LYS A 159 22.11 -10.46 6.31
C LYS A 159 22.90 -11.43 5.45
N THR A 160 22.36 -11.85 4.30
CA THR A 160 22.95 -12.96 3.54
C THR A 160 24.00 -12.53 2.53
N GLN A 161 23.85 -11.37 1.90
CA GLN A 161 24.77 -10.89 0.87
C GLN A 161 25.88 -10.01 1.45
N ASN A 162 25.57 -9.20 2.46
CA ASN A 162 26.56 -8.31 3.09
C ASN A 162 27.17 -8.92 4.36
N ASN A 163 26.69 -10.09 4.80
CA ASN A 163 27.10 -10.75 6.05
C ASN A 163 26.96 -9.83 7.28
N TRP A 164 25.94 -8.98 7.28
CA TRP A 164 25.64 -8.08 8.39
C TRP A 164 25.00 -8.84 9.55
N SER A 165 25.36 -8.44 10.77
CA SER A 165 24.66 -8.82 11.99
C SER A 165 23.25 -8.24 12.03
N ASP A 166 22.38 -8.80 12.88
CA ASP A 166 21.04 -8.25 13.10
C ASP A 166 21.09 -6.78 13.50
N LYS A 167 22.05 -6.42 14.38
CA LYS A 167 22.25 -5.04 14.82
C LYS A 167 22.58 -4.11 13.66
N GLU A 168 23.52 -4.49 12.78
CA GLU A 168 23.87 -3.66 11.62
C GLU A 168 22.68 -3.48 10.65
N CYS A 169 21.86 -4.52 10.47
CA CYS A 169 20.63 -4.43 9.69
C CYS A 169 19.63 -3.47 10.33
N PHE A 170 19.45 -3.54 11.66
CA PHE A 170 18.58 -2.60 12.39
C PHE A 170 19.07 -1.16 12.32
N ASP A 171 20.34 -0.92 12.58
CA ASP A 171 20.95 0.42 12.52
C ASP A 171 20.78 1.04 11.11
N PHE A 172 20.86 0.21 10.05
CA PHE A 172 20.60 0.66 8.68
C PHE A 172 19.12 0.99 8.45
N MET A 173 18.20 0.10 8.84
CA MET A 173 16.77 0.31 8.63
C MET A 173 16.27 1.53 9.41
N ASP A 174 16.73 1.72 10.65
CA ASP A 174 16.42 2.87 11.50
C ASP A 174 16.82 4.18 10.80
N LYS A 175 18.06 4.25 10.31
CA LYS A 175 18.55 5.40 9.55
C LYS A 175 17.75 5.65 8.27
N GLU A 176 17.38 4.61 7.53
CA GLU A 176 16.57 4.77 6.32
C GLU A 176 15.15 5.23 6.63
N LEU A 177 14.57 4.79 7.74
CA LEU A 177 13.26 5.26 8.22
C LEU A 177 13.32 6.73 8.66
N ASP A 178 14.35 7.13 9.41
CA ASP A 178 14.59 8.54 9.78
C ASP A 178 14.66 9.43 8.54
N ASN A 179 15.45 9.02 7.55
CA ASN A 179 15.56 9.74 6.29
C ASN A 179 14.20 9.80 5.55
N CYS A 180 13.41 8.71 5.55
CA CYS A 180 12.07 8.73 4.96
C CYS A 180 11.16 9.74 5.67
N PHE A 181 11.16 9.79 7.00
CA PHE A 181 10.36 10.75 7.77
C PHE A 181 10.81 12.19 7.52
N GLU A 182 12.11 12.46 7.58
CA GLU A 182 12.65 13.79 7.31
C GLU A 182 12.21 14.27 5.92
N GLN A 183 12.42 13.45 4.89
CA GLN A 183 12.03 13.79 3.53
C GLN A 183 10.51 13.92 3.37
N TYR A 184 9.73 13.06 4.01
CA TYR A 184 8.27 13.16 4.03
C TYR A 184 7.81 14.53 4.55
N PHE A 185 8.30 14.95 5.72
CA PHE A 185 7.91 16.23 6.32
C PHE A 185 8.41 17.44 5.51
N ILE A 186 9.60 17.35 4.91
CA ILE A 186 10.09 18.39 3.99
C ILE A 186 9.11 18.57 2.82
N HIS A 187 8.73 17.47 2.15
CA HIS A 187 7.86 17.54 0.97
C HIS A 187 6.43 17.94 1.33
N GLU A 188 5.90 17.47 2.46
CA GLU A 188 4.62 17.93 2.99
C GLU A 188 4.62 19.46 3.17
N ASN A 189 5.64 20.00 3.86
CA ASN A 189 5.73 21.43 4.11
C ASN A 189 5.85 22.23 2.80
N LEU A 190 6.62 21.74 1.83
CA LEU A 190 6.75 22.37 0.52
C LEU A 190 5.42 22.39 -0.24
N ILE A 191 4.64 21.31 -0.21
CA ILE A 191 3.31 21.23 -0.83
C ILE A 191 2.36 22.24 -0.19
N ILE A 192 2.32 22.28 1.16
CA ILE A 192 1.49 23.22 1.91
C ILE A 192 1.87 24.67 1.55
N GLN A 193 3.16 25.00 1.63
CA GLN A 193 3.66 26.34 1.32
C GLN A 193 3.38 26.78 -0.11
N LYS A 194 3.43 25.84 -1.07
CA LYS A 194 3.20 26.12 -2.49
C LYS A 194 1.73 26.35 -2.79
N PHE A 195 0.84 25.48 -2.30
CA PHE A 195 -0.54 25.45 -2.77
C PHE A 195 -1.52 26.21 -1.89
N ILE A 196 -1.37 26.19 -0.55
CA ILE A 196 -2.30 26.90 0.34
C ILE A 196 -2.48 28.38 -0.04
N PRO A 197 -1.43 29.16 -0.32
CA PRO A 197 -1.58 30.57 -0.71
C PRO A 197 -2.32 30.79 -2.04
N THR A 198 -2.49 29.74 -2.85
CA THR A 198 -3.18 29.80 -4.16
C THR A 198 -4.66 29.46 -4.08
N LEU A 199 -5.12 28.90 -2.95
CA LEU A 199 -6.51 28.52 -2.75
C LEU A 199 -7.34 29.76 -2.40
N GLN A 200 -8.52 29.88 -3.03
CA GLN A 200 -9.31 31.11 -2.98
C GLN A 200 -10.31 31.15 -1.82
N ASN A 201 -10.63 29.99 -1.26
CA ASN A 201 -11.64 29.84 -0.22
C ASN A 201 -11.21 28.80 0.81
N LYS A 202 -11.81 28.92 2.00
CA LYS A 202 -11.50 28.07 3.14
C LYS A 202 -11.88 26.61 2.90
N GLU A 203 -12.93 26.38 2.14
CA GLU A 203 -13.42 25.04 1.83
C GLU A 203 -12.41 24.23 1.00
N ASP A 204 -11.68 24.88 0.10
CA ASP A 204 -10.60 24.30 -0.69
C ASP A 204 -9.37 24.03 0.19
N GLU A 205 -9.01 24.95 1.10
CA GLU A 205 -7.94 24.73 2.09
C GLU A 205 -8.24 23.52 2.98
N GLU A 206 -9.47 23.42 3.51
CA GLU A 206 -9.90 22.29 4.33
C GLU A 206 -9.86 20.97 3.54
N GLU A 207 -10.24 21.00 2.27
CA GLU A 207 -10.17 19.84 1.39
C GLU A 207 -8.71 19.43 1.11
N PHE A 208 -7.83 20.41 0.90
CA PHE A 208 -6.41 20.20 0.68
C PHE A 208 -5.76 19.54 1.88
N TYR A 209 -6.00 20.07 3.09
CA TYR A 209 -5.50 19.47 4.32
C TYR A 209 -6.06 18.08 4.57
N LYS A 210 -7.31 17.79 4.15
CA LYS A 210 -7.84 16.42 4.21
C LYS A 210 -7.07 15.47 3.29
N ILE A 211 -6.68 15.92 2.09
CA ILE A 211 -5.87 15.11 1.16
C ILE A 211 -4.48 14.87 1.75
N VAL A 212 -3.79 15.90 2.25
CA VAL A 212 -2.49 15.75 2.92
C VAL A 212 -2.60 14.81 4.13
N GLY A 213 -3.61 15.01 4.97
CA GLY A 213 -3.89 14.15 6.12
C GLY A 213 -4.16 12.68 5.76
N ARG A 214 -4.51 12.34 4.51
CA ARG A 214 -4.61 10.94 4.08
C ARG A 214 -3.27 10.21 4.11
N PHE A 215 -2.17 10.88 3.80
CA PHE A 215 -0.85 10.25 3.89
C PHE A 215 -0.53 9.86 5.33
N HIS A 216 -0.83 10.74 6.29
CA HIS A 216 -0.68 10.46 7.73
C HIS A 216 -1.51 9.27 8.15
N LEU A 217 -2.80 9.27 7.79
CA LEU A 217 -3.71 8.16 8.09
C LEU A 217 -3.23 6.85 7.47
N MET A 218 -2.67 6.89 6.27
CA MET A 218 -2.11 5.71 5.60
C MET A 218 -0.88 5.18 6.35
N LEU A 219 0.07 6.04 6.72
CA LEU A 219 1.24 5.67 7.53
C LEU A 219 0.83 5.05 8.87
N THR A 220 -0.06 5.72 9.62
CA THR A 220 -0.55 5.20 10.91
C THR A 220 -1.30 3.87 10.75
N SER A 221 -2.08 3.73 9.67
CA SER A 221 -2.82 2.50 9.39
C SER A 221 -1.89 1.34 9.03
N LEU A 222 -0.80 1.60 8.31
CA LEU A 222 0.23 0.61 7.98
C LEU A 222 0.93 0.11 9.24
N ILE A 223 1.39 1.02 10.08
CA ILE A 223 2.01 0.67 11.38
C ILE A 223 1.03 -0.18 12.20
N SER A 224 -0.21 0.27 12.33
CA SER A 224 -1.25 -0.45 13.07
C SER A 224 -1.52 -1.84 12.49
N LEU A 225 -1.53 -1.98 11.15
CA LEU A 225 -1.73 -3.27 10.49
C LEU A 225 -0.63 -4.25 10.88
N TYR A 226 0.64 -3.85 10.80
CA TYR A 226 1.76 -4.73 11.13
C TYR A 226 1.81 -5.12 12.60
N LEU A 227 1.48 -4.20 13.51
CA LEU A 227 1.40 -4.46 14.95
C LEU A 227 0.24 -5.41 15.32
N LEU A 228 -0.87 -5.37 14.58
CA LEU A 228 -2.08 -6.12 14.92
C LEU A 228 -2.22 -7.45 14.18
N LYS A 229 -1.70 -7.57 12.95
CA LYS A 229 -1.96 -8.73 12.09
C LYS A 229 -1.28 -10.01 12.62
N PRO A 230 -2.04 -11.07 12.96
CA PRO A 230 -1.49 -12.27 13.60
C PRO A 230 -0.41 -13.00 12.79
N SER A 231 -0.50 -12.99 11.45
CA SER A 231 0.50 -13.65 10.58
C SER A 231 1.90 -13.05 10.70
N TYR A 232 1.99 -11.81 11.17
CA TYR A 232 3.24 -11.10 11.43
C TYR A 232 3.74 -11.32 12.87
N LYS A 233 2.97 -12.03 13.71
CA LYS A 233 3.32 -12.32 15.11
C LYS A 233 3.94 -13.71 15.21
N SER A 234 5.27 -13.73 15.37
CA SER A 234 6.03 -14.92 15.79
C SER A 234 6.51 -14.71 17.22
N GLN A 235 6.37 -15.71 18.10
CA GLN A 235 6.83 -15.62 19.50
C GLN A 235 8.36 -15.56 19.59
N ASP A 236 9.05 -16.14 18.61
CA ASP A 236 10.51 -16.16 18.53
C ASP A 236 11.07 -14.98 17.71
N SER A 237 10.20 -14.02 17.38
CA SER A 237 10.54 -12.91 16.51
C SER A 237 11.57 -11.99 17.13
N ILE A 238 12.68 -11.76 16.42
CA ILE A 238 13.66 -10.72 16.79
C ILE A 238 13.04 -9.32 16.88
N PHE A 239 11.88 -9.11 16.25
CA PHE A 239 11.09 -7.87 16.32
C PHE A 239 10.05 -7.82 17.45
N VAL A 240 10.08 -8.73 18.45
CA VAL A 240 9.07 -8.76 19.53
C VAL A 240 8.98 -7.43 20.28
N GLU A 241 10.10 -6.75 20.51
CA GLU A 241 10.16 -5.49 21.26
C GLU A 241 9.54 -4.32 20.48
N LEU A 242 9.53 -4.38 19.15
CA LEU A 242 8.89 -3.37 18.28
C LEU A 242 7.36 -3.49 18.26
N ARG A 243 6.78 -4.44 19.01
CA ARG A 243 5.33 -4.71 19.05
C ARG A 243 4.63 -4.17 20.29
N ILE A 244 5.36 -3.49 21.18
CA ILE A 244 4.89 -2.91 22.45
C ILE A 244 4.48 -1.45 22.23
#